data_AF-A0A2G0YPY1-F1
#
_entry.id   AF-A0A2G0YPY1-F1
#
_cell.length_a   1.000
_cell.length_b   1.000
_cell.length_c   1.000
_cell.angle_alpha   90.00
_cell.angle_beta   90.00
_cell.angle_gamma   90.00
#
_symmetry.space_group_name_H-M   'P 1'
#
loop_
_entity.id
_entity.type
_entity.pdbx_description
1 polymer ?
#
loop_
_entity_poly.entity_id
_entity_poly.type
_entity_poly.pdbx_seq_one_letter_code
_entity_poly.pdbx_strand_id
1 'polypeptide(L)'
;MAGKDIEKALMAVEPVTKAAKIRQVMPVIEKQLRAGVRRQAILDVLKEQGIEVSMDTLKSYLYRYRKAQRGNQANTASPAPAPQHLEPARQVEPEQEGGVSYDTEPSHDADERPHLGPAELSRLMNPGDDQNASDLDRYESAARSRRKRT
;
A
#
# COMPACT_ATOMS: atom_id res chain seq x y z
N MET A 1 -12.08 -27.98 -33.40
CA MET A 1 -13.36 -27.77 -32.68
C MET A 1 -13.25 -28.13 -31.19
N ALA A 2 -12.58 -29.22 -30.80
CA ALA A 2 -12.48 -29.69 -29.40
C ALA A 2 -11.95 -28.69 -28.33
N GLY A 3 -11.09 -27.73 -28.68
CA GLY A 3 -10.56 -26.76 -27.72
C GLY A 3 -11.61 -25.80 -27.15
N LYS A 4 -12.59 -25.39 -27.96
CA LYS A 4 -13.68 -24.49 -27.52
C LYS A 4 -14.66 -25.19 -26.59
N ASP A 5 -14.81 -26.51 -26.71
CA ASP A 5 -15.67 -27.32 -25.85
C ASP A 5 -15.08 -27.47 -24.44
N ILE A 6 -13.75 -27.60 -24.34
CA ILE A 6 -13.04 -27.67 -23.05
C ILE A 6 -13.10 -26.33 -22.32
N GLU A 7 -12.88 -25.20 -23.00
CA GLU A 7 -13.01 -23.87 -22.41
C GLU A 7 -14.42 -23.64 -21.83
N LYS A 8 -15.46 -24.00 -22.59
CA LYS A 8 -16.85 -23.89 -22.14
C LYS A 8 -17.14 -24.81 -20.94
N ALA A 9 -16.59 -26.03 -20.94
CA ALA A 9 -16.71 -26.95 -19.81
C ALA A 9 -16.02 -26.42 -18.54
N LEU A 10 -14.86 -25.78 -18.67
CA LEU A 10 -14.14 -25.18 -17.54
C LEU A 10 -14.85 -23.94 -16.99
N MET A 11 -15.49 -23.13 -17.84
CA MET A 11 -16.31 -21.98 -17.39
C MET A 11 -17.58 -22.40 -16.64
N ALA A 12 -18.08 -23.62 -16.88
CA ALA A 12 -19.23 -24.18 -16.16
C ALA A 12 -18.87 -24.71 -14.76
N VAL A 13 -17.58 -24.83 -14.43
CA VAL A 13 -17.14 -25.29 -13.11
C VAL A 13 -17.33 -24.16 -12.09
N GLU A 14 -18.27 -24.35 -11.17
CA GLU A 14 -18.50 -23.39 -10.10
C GLU A 14 -17.31 -23.32 -9.14
N PRO A 15 -16.91 -22.12 -8.68
CA PRO A 15 -15.87 -21.99 -7.68
C PRO A 15 -16.30 -22.59 -6.34
N VAL A 16 -15.54 -23.58 -5.88
CA VAL A 16 -15.81 -24.29 -4.62
C VAL A 16 -15.58 -23.42 -3.38
N THR A 17 -14.62 -22.48 -3.44
CA THR A 17 -14.26 -21.68 -2.26
C THR A 17 -15.07 -20.40 -2.14
N LYS A 18 -15.45 -20.04 -0.90
CA LYS A 18 -16.11 -18.76 -0.58
C LYS A 18 -15.35 -17.56 -1.15
N ALA A 19 -14.02 -17.59 -1.05
CA ALA A 19 -13.16 -16.53 -1.57
C ALA A 19 -13.24 -16.38 -3.10
N ALA A 20 -13.32 -17.49 -3.83
CA ALA A 20 -13.44 -17.46 -5.29
C ALA A 20 -14.83 -16.99 -5.73
N LYS A 21 -15.91 -17.43 -5.04
CA LYS A 21 -17.27 -16.91 -5.25
C LYS A 21 -17.32 -15.39 -5.08
N ILE A 22 -16.69 -14.86 -4.03
CA ILE A 22 -16.66 -13.41 -3.80
C ILE A 22 -15.90 -12.69 -4.91
N ARG A 23 -14.73 -13.19 -5.32
CA ARG A 23 -13.93 -12.56 -6.39
C ARG A 23 -14.71 -12.39 -7.70
N GLN A 24 -15.61 -13.33 -8.04
CA GLN A 24 -16.47 -13.21 -9.22
C GLN A 24 -17.46 -12.04 -9.11
N VAL A 25 -18.03 -11.81 -7.91
CA VAL A 25 -19.00 -10.73 -7.69
C VAL A 25 -18.38 -9.39 -7.27
N MET A 26 -17.07 -9.34 -6.99
CA MET A 26 -16.36 -8.11 -6.60
C MET A 26 -16.57 -6.91 -7.53
N PRO A 27 -16.57 -7.05 -8.88
CA PRO A 27 -16.80 -5.92 -9.77
C PRO A 27 -18.19 -5.29 -9.57
N VAL A 28 -19.20 -6.14 -9.33
CA VAL A 28 -20.58 -5.72 -9.07
C VAL A 28 -20.68 -5.04 -7.71
N ILE A 29 -20.07 -5.63 -6.68
CA ILE A 29 -20.01 -5.04 -5.33
C ILE A 29 -19.42 -3.63 -5.38
N GLU A 30 -18.30 -3.43 -6.08
CA GLU A 30 -17.66 -2.11 -6.19
C GLU A 30 -18.53 -1.09 -6.95
N LYS A 31 -19.31 -1.55 -7.95
CA LYS A 31 -20.28 -0.70 -8.65
C LYS A 31 -21.40 -0.25 -7.70
N GLN A 32 -21.94 -1.16 -6.90
CA GLN A 32 -22.99 -0.85 -5.92
C GLN A 32 -22.48 0.10 -4.82
N LEU A 33 -21.25 -0.10 -4.35
CA LEU A 33 -20.62 0.83 -3.41
C LEU A 33 -20.45 2.22 -3.99
N ARG A 34 -20.07 2.33 -5.28
CA ARG A 34 -20.00 3.63 -5.98
C ARG A 34 -21.37 4.28 -6.16
N ALA A 35 -22.43 3.49 -6.28
CA ALA A 35 -23.81 3.97 -6.28
C ALA A 35 -24.33 4.37 -4.88
N GLY A 36 -23.52 4.22 -3.82
CA GLY A 36 -23.86 4.63 -2.46
C GLY A 36 -24.49 3.54 -1.60
N VAL A 37 -24.53 2.29 -2.05
CA VAL A 37 -25.06 1.18 -1.24
C VAL A 37 -24.21 0.95 0.01
N ARG A 38 -24.84 0.75 1.16
CA ARG A 38 -24.13 0.47 2.43
C ARG A 38 -23.47 -0.90 2.40
N ARG A 39 -22.26 -1.00 2.97
CA ARG A 39 -21.51 -2.26 3.10
C ARG A 39 -22.29 -3.34 3.86
N GLN A 40 -23.08 -2.95 4.86
CA GLN A 40 -23.91 -3.90 5.62
C GLN A 40 -24.96 -4.58 4.73
N ALA A 41 -25.68 -3.81 3.92
CA ALA A 41 -26.67 -4.37 2.99
C ALA A 41 -26.03 -5.36 2.00
N ILE A 42 -24.79 -5.10 1.57
CA ILE A 42 -24.04 -6.04 0.72
C ILE A 42 -23.70 -7.33 1.48
N LEU A 43 -23.33 -7.25 2.76
CA LEU A 43 -23.08 -8.44 3.58
C LEU A 43 -24.35 -9.27 3.77
N ASP A 44 -25.48 -8.62 3.97
CA ASP A 44 -26.77 -9.31 4.16
C ASP A 44 -27.14 -10.08 2.89
N VAL A 45 -27.00 -9.45 1.71
CA VAL A 45 -27.19 -10.13 0.41
C VAL A 45 -26.20 -11.28 0.21
N LEU A 46 -24.92 -11.09 0.56
CA LEU A 46 -23.92 -12.16 0.46
C LEU A 46 -24.28 -13.34 1.36
N LYS A 47 -24.79 -13.07 2.57
CA LYS A 47 -25.25 -14.10 3.50
C LYS A 47 -26.47 -14.85 2.97
N GLU A 48 -27.44 -14.17 2.37
CA GLU A 48 -28.60 -14.80 1.71
C GLU A 48 -28.17 -15.76 0.58
N GLN A 49 -27.09 -15.43 -0.12
CA GLN A 49 -26.49 -16.28 -1.16
C GLN A 49 -25.57 -17.39 -0.60
N GLY A 50 -25.57 -17.61 0.72
CA GLY A 50 -24.76 -18.63 1.40
C GLY A 50 -23.28 -18.27 1.54
N ILE A 51 -22.90 -17.02 1.27
CA ILE A 51 -21.53 -16.51 1.39
C ILE A 51 -21.41 -15.70 2.69
N GLU A 52 -21.19 -16.40 3.78
CA GLU A 52 -20.93 -15.75 5.07
C GLU A 52 -19.50 -15.24 5.15
N VAL A 53 -19.36 -13.91 5.28
CA VAL A 53 -18.09 -13.22 5.50
C VAL A 53 -18.24 -12.08 6.50
N SER A 54 -17.16 -11.79 7.22
CA SER A 54 -17.11 -10.65 8.15
C SER A 54 -16.89 -9.32 7.41
N MET A 55 -17.24 -8.23 8.08
CA MET A 55 -17.00 -6.86 7.58
C MET A 55 -15.51 -6.61 7.28
N ASP A 56 -14.60 -7.11 8.13
CA ASP A 56 -13.15 -6.99 7.93
C ASP A 56 -12.64 -7.79 6.73
N THR A 57 -13.25 -8.96 6.47
CA THR A 57 -12.93 -9.77 5.30
C THR A 57 -13.38 -9.05 4.02
N LEU A 58 -14.59 -8.49 4.02
CA LEU A 58 -15.10 -7.70 2.89
C LEU A 58 -14.20 -6.48 2.62
N LYS A 59 -13.79 -5.74 3.66
CA LYS A 59 -12.83 -4.63 3.56
C LYS A 59 -11.51 -5.09 2.93
N SER A 60 -10.95 -6.18 3.42
CA SER A 60 -9.69 -6.75 2.93
C SER A 60 -9.78 -7.15 1.46
N TYR A 61 -10.90 -7.74 1.04
CA TYR A 61 -11.11 -8.16 -0.34
C TYR A 61 -11.29 -6.97 -1.27
N LEU A 62 -12.02 -5.93 -0.85
CA LEU A 62 -12.13 -4.67 -1.60
C LEU A 62 -10.77 -4.00 -1.78
N TYR A 63 -9.95 -3.94 -0.72
CA TYR A 63 -8.61 -3.39 -0.79
C TYR A 63 -7.74 -4.15 -1.81
N ARG A 64 -7.69 -5.48 -1.72
CA ARG A 64 -6.93 -6.32 -2.65
C ARG A 64 -7.42 -6.19 -4.08
N TYR A 65 -8.73 -6.13 -4.28
CA TYR A 65 -9.34 -5.92 -5.59
C TYR A 65 -8.92 -4.58 -6.20
N ARG A 66 -9.04 -3.46 -5.46
CA ARG A 66 -8.58 -2.13 -5.94
C ARG A 66 -7.09 -2.09 -6.22
N LYS A 67 -6.27 -2.74 -5.37
CA LYS A 67 -4.82 -2.82 -5.58
C LYS A 67 -4.48 -3.57 -6.89
N ALA A 68 -5.14 -4.69 -7.15
CA ALA A 68 -4.95 -5.45 -8.39
C ALA A 68 -5.37 -4.64 -9.64
N GLN A 69 -6.46 -3.88 -9.55
CA GLN A 69 -6.91 -3.01 -10.66
C GLN A 69 -5.91 -1.90 -10.99
N ARG A 70 -5.25 -1.31 -9.97
CA ARG A 70 -4.20 -0.31 -10.22
C ARG A 70 -2.96 -0.91 -10.89
N GLY A 71 -2.54 -2.10 -10.45
CA GLY A 71 -1.40 -2.80 -11.06
C GLY A 71 -1.65 -3.20 -12.51
N ASN A 72 -2.87 -3.59 -12.86
CA ASN A 72 -3.22 -3.96 -14.23
C ASN A 72 -3.32 -2.75 -15.17
N GLN A 73 -3.77 -1.59 -14.67
CA GLN A 73 -3.78 -0.35 -15.44
C GLN A 73 -2.36 0.20 -15.67
N ALA A 74 -1.46 0.06 -14.69
CA ALA A 74 -0.06 0.48 -14.84
C ALA A 74 0.70 -0.31 -15.92
N ASN A 75 0.30 -1.55 -16.20
CA ASN A 75 0.97 -2.41 -17.18
C ASN A 75 0.45 -2.22 -18.63
N THR A 76 -0.60 -1.42 -18.82
CA THR A 76 -1.19 -1.11 -20.15
C THR A 76 -0.96 0.34 -20.58
N ALA A 77 -0.47 1.19 -19.67
CA ALA A 77 0.10 2.49 -20.01
C ALA A 77 1.53 2.27 -20.51
N SER A 78 1.71 2.24 -21.83
CA SER A 78 3.02 2.41 -22.47
C SER A 78 3.74 3.60 -21.82
N PRO A 79 5.04 3.51 -21.46
CA PRO A 79 5.73 4.59 -20.79
C PRO A 79 5.78 5.80 -21.73
N ALA A 80 4.95 6.80 -21.46
CA ALA A 80 5.14 8.13 -22.02
C ALA A 80 6.46 8.67 -21.43
N PRO A 81 7.36 9.25 -22.26
CA PRO A 81 8.64 9.74 -21.78
C PRO A 81 8.40 10.84 -20.74
N ALA A 82 9.11 10.72 -19.61
CA ALA A 82 9.09 11.70 -18.54
C ALA A 82 9.46 13.10 -19.07
N PRO A 83 8.76 14.18 -18.66
CA PRO A 83 9.24 15.52 -18.93
C PRO A 83 10.54 15.72 -18.17
N GLN A 84 11.58 16.05 -18.95
CA GLN A 84 12.92 16.33 -18.48
C GLN A 84 12.91 17.51 -17.50
N HIS A 85 13.76 17.34 -16.48
CA HIS A 85 14.31 18.37 -15.60
C HIS A 85 14.29 19.78 -16.20
N LEU A 86 13.51 20.67 -15.58
CA LEU A 86 13.72 22.11 -15.66
C LEU A 86 13.63 22.65 -14.23
N GLU A 87 14.78 22.69 -13.55
CA GLU A 87 14.99 23.76 -12.59
C GLU A 87 15.05 25.08 -13.38
N PRO A 88 14.44 26.14 -12.85
CA PRO A 88 15.32 27.17 -12.34
C PRO A 88 14.88 27.70 -10.97
N ALA A 89 15.90 28.05 -10.19
CA ALA A 89 15.83 28.80 -8.95
C ALA A 89 14.84 29.97 -9.01
N ARG A 90 13.98 30.07 -8.00
CA ARG A 90 13.48 31.38 -7.53
C ARG A 90 13.15 31.32 -6.06
N GLN A 91 14.06 31.87 -5.28
CA GLN A 91 13.76 32.35 -3.93
C GLN A 91 12.60 33.34 -4.03
N VAL A 92 11.54 33.07 -3.28
CA VAL A 92 10.54 34.06 -2.89
C VAL A 92 10.07 33.64 -1.51
N GLU A 93 10.73 34.21 -0.51
CA GLU A 93 10.11 34.52 0.76
C GLU A 93 8.90 35.45 0.46
N PRO A 94 7.76 35.20 1.11
CA PRO A 94 7.27 36.26 1.96
C PRO A 94 6.83 35.76 3.33
N GLU A 95 7.22 36.55 4.30
CA GLU A 95 6.71 36.66 5.65
C GLU A 95 5.17 36.73 5.66
N GLN A 96 4.54 35.98 6.57
CA GLN A 96 3.68 36.49 7.66
C GLN A 96 2.60 35.48 8.08
N GLU A 97 2.80 34.97 9.29
CA GLU A 97 1.85 35.04 10.40
C GLU A 97 0.44 34.48 10.20
N GLY A 98 0.30 33.20 10.57
CA GLY A 98 -0.95 32.59 11.01
C GLY A 98 -0.75 31.92 12.37
N GLY A 99 -0.22 32.67 13.34
CA GLY A 99 -0.03 32.19 14.71
C GLY A 99 -1.38 32.06 15.42
N VAL A 100 -1.88 30.84 15.55
CA VAL A 100 -2.93 30.53 16.52
C VAL A 100 -2.26 30.53 17.89
N SER A 101 -2.45 31.61 18.64
CA SER A 101 -1.96 31.75 20.02
C SER A 101 -2.61 30.70 20.92
N TYR A 102 -1.81 29.80 21.47
CA TYR A 102 -2.15 29.10 22.71
C TYR A 102 -1.32 29.75 23.82
N ASP A 103 -2.00 30.39 24.77
CA ASP A 103 -1.44 30.73 26.06
C ASP A 103 -1.01 29.43 26.74
N THR A 104 0.29 29.18 26.80
CA THR A 104 0.87 28.14 27.66
C THR A 104 2.12 28.75 28.26
N GLU A 105 2.01 29.05 29.56
CA GLU A 105 3.08 29.67 30.33
C GLU A 105 4.39 28.86 30.26
N PRO A 106 5.56 29.54 30.19
CA PRO A 106 6.83 28.87 30.01
C PRO A 106 7.28 28.29 31.35
N SER A 107 6.89 27.05 31.64
CA SER A 107 7.54 26.26 32.68
C SER A 107 8.94 25.88 32.16
N HIS A 108 9.94 26.67 32.59
CA HIS A 108 11.35 26.29 32.57
C HIS A 108 11.49 25.00 33.38
N ASP A 109 11.60 23.86 32.69
CA ASP A 109 12.25 22.62 33.17
C ASP A 109 12.07 21.53 32.10
N ALA A 110 12.78 21.65 30.98
CA ALA A 110 12.93 20.56 30.01
C ALA A 110 14.22 20.75 29.20
N ASP A 111 15.35 20.61 29.87
CA ASP A 111 16.63 20.40 29.22
C ASP A 111 16.58 19.16 28.30
N GLU A 112 17.10 19.35 27.10
CA GLU A 112 17.73 18.36 26.21
C GLU A 112 16.88 17.28 25.54
N ARG A 113 15.91 17.67 24.69
CA ARG A 113 15.62 16.84 23.50
C ARG A 113 15.89 17.64 22.25
N PRO A 114 16.97 17.37 21.49
CA PRO A 114 17.17 18.01 20.21
C PRO A 114 15.95 17.65 19.34
N HIS A 115 15.16 18.67 19.01
CA HIS A 115 14.05 18.51 18.08
C HIS A 115 14.66 18.19 16.72
N LEU A 116 14.73 16.89 16.38
CA LEU A 116 15.33 16.42 15.15
C LEU A 116 14.62 17.07 13.96
N GLY A 117 15.33 17.94 13.24
CA GLY A 117 14.78 18.65 12.10
C GLY A 117 14.43 17.67 10.96
N PRO A 118 13.59 18.06 9.99
CA PRO A 118 13.20 17.19 8.88
C PRO A 118 14.39 16.55 8.14
N ALA A 119 15.51 17.27 8.04
CA ALA A 119 16.74 16.79 7.41
C ALA A 119 17.54 15.76 8.26
N GLU A 120 17.45 15.82 9.59
CA GLU A 120 18.03 14.81 10.47
C GLU A 120 17.16 13.55 10.49
N LEU A 121 15.84 13.73 10.51
CA LEU A 121 14.88 12.63 10.40
C LEU A 121 15.05 11.87 9.08
N SER A 122 15.26 12.59 7.97
CA SER A 122 15.58 11.97 6.68
C SER A 122 16.91 11.23 6.66
N ARG A 123 17.93 11.72 7.37
CA ARG A 123 19.24 11.04 7.50
C ARG A 123 19.18 9.81 8.39
N LEU A 124 18.34 9.85 9.43
CA LEU A 124 18.10 8.71 10.32
C LEU A 124 17.29 7.61 9.63
N MET A 125 16.30 7.99 8.81
CA MET A 125 15.44 7.04 8.09
C MET A 125 16.09 6.44 6.84
N ASN A 126 17.05 7.14 6.23
CA ASN A 126 17.86 6.65 5.11
C ASN A 126 19.35 6.70 5.48
N PRO A 127 19.85 5.77 6.32
CA PRO A 127 21.29 5.62 6.47
C PRO A 127 21.87 5.27 5.09
N GLY A 128 22.81 6.09 4.61
CA GLY A 128 23.35 5.98 3.26
C GLY A 128 23.93 4.61 2.94
N ASP A 129 24.06 4.30 1.65
CA ASP A 129 24.48 3.00 1.11
C ASP A 129 25.81 2.48 1.69
N ASP A 130 26.70 3.39 2.09
CA ASP A 130 28.01 3.07 2.69
C ASP A 130 27.89 2.29 4.01
N GLN A 131 26.88 2.61 4.84
CA GLN A 131 26.63 1.87 6.08
C GLN A 131 26.04 0.49 5.78
N ASN A 132 25.11 0.42 4.82
CA ASN A 132 24.47 -0.84 4.39
C ASN A 132 25.49 -1.84 3.82
N ALA A 133 26.49 -1.36 3.07
CA ALA A 133 27.57 -2.19 2.53
C ALA A 133 28.46 -2.80 3.63
N SER A 134 28.86 -1.99 4.62
CA SER A 134 29.72 -2.45 5.72
C SER A 134 29.03 -3.47 6.64
N ASP A 135 27.71 -3.35 6.83
CA ASP A 135 26.92 -4.31 7.58
C ASP A 135 26.78 -5.66 6.83
N LEU A 136 26.70 -5.62 5.51
CA LEU A 136 26.69 -6.82 4.67
C LEU A 136 28.01 -7.62 4.81
N ASP A 137 29.15 -6.94 4.75
CA ASP A 137 30.49 -7.54 4.89
C ASP A 137 30.71 -8.17 6.28
N ARG A 138 30.19 -7.53 7.33
CA ARG A 138 30.16 -8.09 8.69
C ARG A 138 29.37 -9.39 8.76
N TYR A 139 28.25 -9.46 8.05
CA TYR A 139 27.40 -10.64 8.06
C TYR A 139 28.03 -11.81 7.27
N GLU A 140 28.65 -11.52 6.13
CA GLU A 140 29.33 -12.53 5.30
C GLU A 140 30.56 -13.15 6.00
N SER A 141 31.35 -12.33 6.69
CA SER A 141 32.54 -12.81 7.44
C SER A 141 32.17 -13.70 8.63
N ALA A 142 31.10 -13.37 9.35
CA ALA A 142 30.57 -14.20 10.45
C ALA A 142 30.04 -15.55 9.96
N ALA A 143 29.42 -15.60 8.78
CA ALA A 143 28.88 -16.83 8.20
C ALA A 143 29.99 -17.76 7.67
N ARG A 144 31.05 -17.21 7.07
CA ARG A 144 32.20 -17.99 6.56
C ARG A 144 33.00 -18.65 7.68
N SER A 145 33.08 -18.03 8.87
CA SER A 145 33.78 -18.58 10.04
C SER A 145 33.12 -19.85 10.61
N ARG A 146 31.79 -19.98 10.55
CA ARG A 146 31.08 -21.18 11.06
C ARG A 146 31.21 -22.40 10.14
N ARG A 147 31.43 -22.22 8.84
CA ARG A 147 31.58 -23.35 7.88
C ARG A 147 32.93 -24.04 7.95
N LYS A 148 33.93 -23.46 8.61
CA LYS A 148 35.29 -24.02 8.69
C LYS A 148 35.55 -24.82 9.98
N ARG A 149 34.50 -25.06 10.77
CA ARG A 149 34.56 -25.78 12.05
C ARG A 149 33.64 -27.01 12.02
N THR A 150 33.92 -27.90 11.07
CA THR A 150 33.46 -29.30 11.04
C THR A 150 34.58 -30.13 10.43
#